data_AF-A0A5K1A9F0-F1
#
_entry.id   AF-A0A5K1A9F0-F1
#
_cell.length_a   1.000
_cell.length_b   1.000
_cell.length_c   1.000
_cell.angle_alpha   90.00
_cell.angle_beta   90.00
_cell.angle_gamma   90.00
#
_symmetry.space_group_name_H-M   'P 1'
#
loop_
_entity.id
_entity.type
_entity.pdbx_description
1 polymer ?
#
loop_
_entity_poly.entity_id
_entity_poly.type
_entity_poly.pdbx_seq_one_letter_code
_entity_poly.pdbx_strand_id
1 'polypeptide(L)' 'LGFIVDFLSHATIVGFMGGAATVVCLQQLKGILGLDHFTTHTDLVDVMRSVFSQEHQ' A
#
# COMPACT_ATOMS: atom_id res chain seq x y z
N LEU A 1 13.15 28.48 -13.71
CA LEU A 1 12.99 28.06 -12.30
C LEU A 1 11.58 27.50 -12.02
N GLY A 2 10.50 28.14 -12.51
CA GLY A 2 9.12 27.62 -12.33
C GLY A 2 8.85 26.24 -12.94
N PHE A 3 9.43 25.92 -14.10
CA PHE A 3 9.24 24.62 -14.78
C PHE A 3 9.71 23.41 -13.94
N ILE A 4 10.86 23.52 -13.27
CA ILE A 4 11.39 22.44 -12.42
C ILE A 4 10.54 22.26 -11.17
N VAL A 5 10.05 23.37 -10.60
CA VAL A 5 9.18 23.34 -9.41
C VAL A 5 7.83 22.71 -9.75
N ASP A 6 7.25 23.04 -10.90
CA ASP A 6 5.99 22.44 -11.37
C ASP A 6 6.12 20.93 -11.59
N PHE A 7 7.20 20.50 -12.25
CA PHE A 7 7.48 19.07 -12.47
C PHE A 7 7.69 18.30 -11.16
N LEU A 8 8.45 18.87 -10.21
CA LEU A 8 8.65 18.29 -8.89
C LEU A 8 7.36 18.25 -8.07
N SER A 9 6.52 19.28 -8.15
CA SER A 9 5.24 19.33 -7.44
C SER A 9 4.31 18.22 -7.94
N HIS A 10 4.22 18.05 -9.26
CA HIS A 10 3.42 16.98 -9.86
C HIS A 10 3.95 15.58 -9.50
N ALA A 11 5.27 15.38 -9.60
CA ALA A 11 5.90 14.11 -9.22
C ALA A 11 5.71 13.78 -7.73
N THR A 12 5.75 14.79 -6.86
CA THR A 12 5.53 14.62 -5.41
C THR A 12 4.09 14.24 -5.11
N ILE A 13 3.12 14.90 -5.74
CA ILE A 13 1.69 14.60 -5.58
C ILE A 13 1.39 13.18 -6.09
N VAL A 14 1.89 12.83 -7.28
CA VAL A 14 1.71 11.49 -7.86
C VAL A 14 2.42 10.43 -7.02
N GLY A 15 3.63 10.70 -6.52
CA GLY A 15 4.37 9.81 -5.65
C GLY A 15 3.66 9.56 -4.32
N PHE A 16 3.13 10.62 -3.68
CA PHE A 16 2.34 10.50 -2.47
C PHE A 16 1.02 9.74 -2.70
N MET A 17 0.31 10.07 -3.79
CA MET A 17 -0.92 9.39 -4.17
C MET A 17 -0.69 7.90 -4.48
N GLY A 18 0.42 7.54 -5.14
CA GLY A 18 0.82 6.16 -5.40
C GLY A 18 1.20 5.39 -4.13
N GLY A 19 1.89 6.04 -3.19
CA GLY A 19 2.17 5.48 -1.87
C GLY A 19 0.89 5.22 -1.09
N ALA A 20 -0.02 6.19 -1.04
CA ALA A 20 -1.32 6.05 -0.41
C ALA A 20 -2.16 4.93 -1.06
N ALA A 21 -2.21 4.87 -2.39
CA ALA A 21 -2.91 3.82 -3.12
C ALA A 21 -2.36 2.42 -2.80
N THR A 22 -1.03 2.27 -2.66
CA THR A 22 -0.40 1.00 -2.29
C THR A 22 -0.84 0.54 -0.90
N VAL A 23 -0.84 1.46 0.08
CA VAL A 23 -1.30 1.17 1.45
C VAL A 23 -2.79 0.83 1.47
N VAL A 24 -3.62 1.56 0.71
CA VAL A 24 -5.05 1.28 0.57
C VAL A 24 -5.29 -0.08 -0.07
N CYS A 25 -4.59 -0.43 -1.16
CA CYS A 25 -4.69 -1.75 -1.78
C CYS A 25 -4.35 -2.86 -0.78
N LEU A 26 -3.30 -2.71 0.03
CA LEU A 26 -2.95 -3.66 1.08
C LEU A 26 -4.04 -3.76 2.16
N GLN A 27 -4.62 -2.63 2.57
CA GLN A 27 -5.76 -2.62 3.50
C GLN A 27 -7.01 -3.30 2.92
N GLN A 28 -7.29 -3.11 1.63
CA GLN A 28 -8.44 -3.75 0.98
C GLN A 28 -8.22 -5.27 0.84
N LEU A 29 -7.01 -5.70 0.46
CA LEU A 29 -6.64 -7.12 0.42
C LEU A 29 -6.77 -7.77 1.80
N LYS A 30 -6.36 -7.07 2.85
CA LYS A 30 -6.52 -7.50 4.24
C LYS A 30 -8.00 -7.68 4.64
N GLY A 31 -8.85 -6.74 4.25
CA GLY A 31 -10.30 -6.82 4.46
C GLY A 31 -10.94 -8.00 3.71
N ILE A 32 -10.46 -8.32 2.51
CA ILE A 32 -10.90 -9.48 1.73
C ILE A 32 -10.45 -10.80 2.38
N LEU A 33 -9.28 -10.83 3.01
CA LEU A 33 -8.71 -12.01 3.68
C LEU A 33 -9.24 -12.25 5.11
N GLY A 34 -10.07 -11.35 5.65
CA GLY A 34 -10.75 -11.55 6.94
C GLY A 34 -9.86 -11.50 8.19
N LEU A 35 -8.69 -10.86 8.10
CA LEU A 35 -7.78 -10.66 9.23
C LEU A 35 -8.35 -9.54 10.13
N ASP A 36 -9.05 -9.90 11.21
CA ASP A 36 -9.77 -8.95 12.09
C ASP A 36 -8.94 -8.47 13.31
N HIS A 37 -7.91 -9.23 13.70
CA HIS A 37 -7.09 -8.96 14.90
C HIS A 37 -5.76 -8.27 14.58
N PHE A 38 -5.60 -7.00 14.99
CA PHE A 38 -4.46 -6.16 14.58
C PHE A 38 -3.42 -5.87 15.66
N THR A 39 -2.17 -6.26 15.35
CA THR A 39 -0.96 -5.59 15.82
C THR A 39 -0.38 -4.81 14.64
N THR A 40 -0.36 -3.48 14.73
CA THR A 40 0.04 -2.54 13.66
C THR A 40 1.45 -2.77 13.09
N HIS A 41 2.31 -3.49 13.82
CA HIS A 41 3.70 -3.72 13.41
C HIS A 41 3.85 -4.89 12.41
N THR A 42 2.85 -5.77 12.28
CA THR A 42 2.94 -7.00 11.47
C THR A 42 2.03 -6.98 10.23
N ASP A 43 1.13 -6.00 10.12
CA ASP A 43 0.12 -5.83 9.05
C ASP A 43 0.62 -6.07 7.62
N LEU A 44 1.67 -5.37 7.19
CA LEU A 44 2.13 -5.42 5.80
C LEU A 44 2.82 -6.76 5.49
N VAL A 45 3.54 -7.30 6.47
CA VAL A 45 4.22 -8.60 6.37
C VAL A 45 3.22 -9.73 6.38
N ASP A 46 2.17 -9.66 7.21
CA ASP A 46 1.11 -10.67 7.31
C ASP A 46 0.23 -10.69 6.05
N VAL A 47 -0.11 -9.53 5.48
CA VAL A 47 -0.84 -9.48 4.19
C VAL A 47 -0.01 -10.12 3.09
N MET A 48 1.27 -9.76 2.97
CA MET A 48 2.16 -10.36 1.97
C MET A 48 2.28 -11.87 2.17
N ARG A 49 2.48 -12.33 3.41
CA ARG A 49 2.58 -13.75 3.74
C ARG A 49 1.28 -14.52 3.49
N SER A 50 0.13 -13.92 3.77
CA SER A 50 -1.19 -14.51 3.51
C SER A 50 -1.45 -14.64 2.01
N VAL A 51 -1.08 -13.64 1.20
CA VAL A 51 -1.19 -13.72 -0.27
C VAL A 51 -0.31 -14.86 -0.80
N PHE A 52 0.96 -14.93 -0.41
CA PHE A 52 1.85 -16.00 -0.85
C PHE A 52 1.45 -17.41 -0.36
N SER A 53 0.79 -17.51 0.80
CA SER A 53 0.31 -18.79 1.31
C SER A 53 -0.98 -19.26 0.66
N GLN A 54 -1.82 -18.37 0.14
CA GLN A 54 -3.05 -18.70 -0.58
C GLN A 54 -2.76 -19.22 -2.01
N GLU A 55 -1.71 -18.71 -2.66
CA GLU A 55 -1.31 -19.14 -4.01
C GLU A 55 -0.69 -20.56 -4.05
N HIS A 56 -0.45 -21.20 -2.88
CA HIS A 56 0.10 -22.56 -2.79
C HIS A 56 -0.93 -23.63 -2.42
N GLN A 57 -2.22 -23.35 -2.60
CA GLN A 57 -3.31 -24.32 -2.46
C GLN A 57 -4.10 -24.51 -3.74
#